data_AF-A0A350D3L2-F1
#
_entry.id   AF-A0A350D3L2-F1
#
_cell.length_a   1.000
_cell.length_b   1.000
_cell.length_c   1.000
_cell.angle_alpha   90.00
_cell.angle_beta   90.00
_cell.angle_gamma   90.00
#
_symmetry.space_group_name_H-M   'P 1'
#
loop_
_entity.id
_entity.type
_entity.pdbx_description
1 polymer ?
#
loop_
_entity_poly.entity_id
_entity_poly.type
_entity_poly.pdbx_seq_one_letter_code
_entity_poly.pdbx_strand_id
1 'polypeptide(L)'
;CTPVWLLAQDQELAELAKKEKARRESLKGKEIKVITNQDLEKLTKTPAIIIANETEGIAVNQENQQPPSRPDNYVPPVVHRVTVENPAPSKPGEAQSAGVDATGGPVEDAWKKAKEYVELLTLKMNALWQQFYGLTDARTKDSIQLEISETYEKLLKAQEEETRLREEYESQINQKKSSEAPQIWIK
;
A
#
# COMPACT_ATOMS: atom_id res chain seq x y z
N CYS A 1 -7.71 -31.11 35.21
CA CYS A 1 -8.48 -30.13 34.42
C CYS A 1 -7.64 -29.70 33.22
N THR A 2 -7.90 -30.29 32.05
CA THR A 2 -7.33 -29.79 30.80
C THR A 2 -8.04 -28.49 30.44
N PRO A 3 -7.30 -27.43 30.05
CA PRO A 3 -7.91 -26.13 29.76
C PRO A 3 -8.76 -26.25 28.48
N VAL A 4 -10.03 -25.83 28.57
CA VAL A 4 -11.04 -25.81 27.50
C VAL A 4 -10.54 -25.09 26.23
N TRP A 5 -9.55 -24.21 26.36
CA TRP A 5 -8.89 -23.52 25.24
C TRP A 5 -8.19 -24.44 24.23
N LEU A 6 -7.67 -25.60 24.65
CA LEU A 6 -6.96 -26.52 23.73
C LEU A 6 -7.94 -27.19 22.74
N LEU A 7 -9.14 -27.53 23.21
CA LEU A 7 -10.17 -28.19 22.40
C LEU A 7 -10.77 -27.25 21.33
N ALA A 8 -10.80 -25.94 21.59
CA ALA A 8 -11.30 -24.94 20.64
C ALA A 8 -10.37 -24.76 19.44
N GLN A 9 -9.04 -24.79 19.64
CA GLN A 9 -8.06 -24.75 18.54
C GLN A 9 -8.10 -26.01 17.68
N ASP A 10 -8.27 -27.19 18.29
CA ASP A 10 -8.38 -28.44 17.55
C ASP A 10 -9.63 -28.47 16.64
N GLN A 11 -10.72 -27.86 17.10
CA GLN A 11 -11.94 -27.73 16.30
C GLN A 11 -11.75 -26.77 15.12
N GLU A 12 -11.03 -25.66 15.31
CA GLU A 12 -10.72 -24.70 14.24
C GLU A 12 -9.78 -25.28 13.17
N LEU A 13 -8.78 -26.06 13.57
CA LEU A 13 -7.85 -26.74 12.65
C LEU A 13 -8.55 -27.81 11.80
N ALA A 14 -9.49 -28.56 12.39
CA ALA A 14 -10.27 -29.56 11.68
C ALA A 14 -11.15 -28.92 10.60
N GLU A 15 -11.77 -27.78 10.88
CA GLU A 15 -12.57 -27.03 9.91
C GLU A 15 -11.70 -26.40 8.82
N LEU A 16 -10.50 -25.90 9.16
CA LEU A 16 -9.54 -25.38 8.18
C LEU A 16 -9.07 -26.49 7.21
N ALA A 17 -8.78 -27.68 7.75
CA ALA A 17 -8.35 -28.83 6.95
C ALA A 17 -9.46 -29.31 5.99
N LYS A 18 -10.72 -29.34 6.44
CA LYS A 18 -11.88 -29.64 5.57
C LYS A 18 -12.05 -28.61 4.46
N LYS A 19 -11.91 -27.32 4.78
CA LYS A 19 -12.01 -26.23 3.82
C LYS A 19 -10.91 -26.29 2.76
N GLU A 20 -9.67 -26.57 3.17
CA GLU A 20 -8.55 -26.76 2.24
C GLU A 20 -8.73 -28.02 1.37
N LYS A 21 -9.24 -29.11 1.94
CA LYS A 21 -9.58 -30.32 1.17
C LYS A 21 -10.65 -30.03 0.12
N ALA A 22 -11.73 -29.35 0.49
CA ALA A 22 -12.79 -28.93 -0.44
C ALA A 22 -12.27 -27.99 -1.54
N ARG A 23 -11.36 -27.07 -1.20
CA ARG A 23 -10.69 -26.21 -2.19
C ARG A 23 -9.89 -27.04 -3.20
N ARG A 24 -9.10 -28.02 -2.73
CA ARG A 24 -8.33 -28.92 -3.61
C ARG A 24 -9.21 -29.79 -4.50
N GLU A 25 -10.32 -30.30 -3.96
CA GLU A 25 -11.30 -31.05 -4.75
C GLU A 25 -11.98 -30.16 -5.80
N SER A 26 -12.31 -28.90 -5.47
CA SER A 26 -12.91 -27.94 -6.40
C SER A 26 -11.98 -27.55 -7.57
N LEU A 27 -10.67 -27.72 -7.40
CA LEU A 27 -9.65 -27.46 -8.40
C LEU A 27 -9.26 -28.72 -9.19
N LYS A 28 -9.60 -29.91 -8.67
CA LYS A 28 -9.33 -31.18 -9.33
C LYS A 28 -10.28 -31.34 -10.52
N GLY A 29 -9.72 -31.44 -11.73
CA GLY A 29 -10.49 -31.59 -12.97
C GLY A 29 -10.96 -30.27 -13.60
N LYS A 30 -10.62 -29.11 -13.01
CA LYS A 30 -10.71 -27.84 -13.74
C LYS A 30 -9.49 -27.72 -14.65
N GLU A 31 -9.74 -27.56 -15.94
CA GLU A 31 -8.70 -27.27 -16.92
C GLU A 31 -8.13 -25.87 -16.63
N ILE A 32 -6.96 -25.84 -16.00
CA ILE A 32 -6.20 -24.60 -15.79
C ILE A 32 -5.54 -24.30 -17.13
N LYS A 33 -5.97 -23.24 -17.81
CA LYS A 33 -5.30 -22.77 -19.03
C LYS A 33 -3.91 -22.25 -18.65
N VAL A 34 -2.91 -23.11 -18.78
CA VAL A 34 -1.50 -22.74 -18.60
C VAL A 34 -1.11 -21.90 -19.80
N ILE A 35 -0.97 -20.58 -19.59
CA ILE A 35 -0.46 -19.68 -20.62
C ILE A 35 1.04 -19.94 -20.73
N THR A 36 1.46 -20.51 -21.85
CA THR A 36 2.86 -20.80 -22.11
C THR A 36 3.53 -19.65 -22.88
N ASN A 37 4.87 -19.63 -22.93
CA ASN A 37 5.60 -18.63 -23.70
C ASN A 37 5.22 -18.64 -25.19
N GLN A 38 4.86 -19.81 -25.74
CA GLN A 38 4.36 -19.92 -27.12
C GLN A 38 2.99 -19.26 -27.32
N ASP A 39 2.14 -19.22 -26.29
CA ASP A 39 0.85 -18.52 -26.34
C ASP A 39 1.02 -17.01 -26.29
N LEU A 40 2.12 -16.52 -25.70
CA LEU A 40 2.47 -15.11 -25.66
C LEU A 40 3.01 -14.59 -27.00
N GLU A 41 3.61 -15.44 -27.83
CA GLU A 41 4.11 -15.08 -29.17
C GLU A 41 2.98 -14.77 -30.16
N LYS A 42 1.82 -15.42 -29.99
CA LYS A 42 0.63 -15.21 -30.83
C LYS A 42 -0.13 -13.92 -30.49
N LEU A 43 0.17 -13.32 -29.34
CA LEU A 43 -0.39 -12.03 -28.96
C LEU A 43 0.39 -10.93 -29.68
N THR A 44 -0.14 -10.49 -30.82
CA THR A 44 0.35 -9.28 -31.49
C THR A 44 0.12 -8.10 -30.55
N LYS A 45 1.22 -7.56 -30.00
CA LYS A 45 1.22 -6.42 -29.09
C LYS A 45 0.52 -5.24 -29.77
N THR A 46 -0.70 -4.92 -29.36
CA THR A 46 -1.27 -3.60 -29.65
C THR A 46 -0.57 -2.60 -28.72
N PRO A 47 -0.14 -1.45 -29.23
CA PRO A 47 0.45 -0.43 -28.38
C PRO A 47 -0.56 -0.01 -27.31
N ALA A 48 -0.17 -0.07 -26.04
CA ALA A 48 -1.03 0.34 -24.92
C ALA A 48 -1.36 1.85 -24.96
N ILE A 49 -0.58 2.63 -25.70
CA ILE A 49 -0.78 4.06 -25.90
C ILE A 49 -0.53 4.36 -27.38
N ILE A 50 -1.58 4.79 -28.09
CA ILE A 50 -1.47 5.31 -29.46
C ILE A 50 -1.34 6.83 -29.32
N ILE A 51 -0.11 7.34 -29.40
CA ILE A 51 0.13 8.78 -29.54
C ILE A 51 0.02 9.08 -31.03
N ALA A 52 -1.10 9.68 -31.45
CA ALA A 52 -1.25 10.17 -32.81
C ALA A 52 -0.41 11.45 -32.97
N ASN A 53 0.87 11.30 -33.35
CA ASN A 53 1.62 12.23 -34.20
C ASN A 53 3.10 11.83 -34.28
N GLU A 54 3.48 11.26 -35.42
CA GLU A 54 4.52 11.74 -36.33
C GLU A 54 4.97 10.57 -37.21
N THR A 55 4.46 10.63 -38.43
CA THR A 55 4.96 9.86 -39.57
C THR A 55 6.37 10.33 -39.84
N GLU A 56 7.35 9.42 -39.82
CA GLU A 56 8.27 9.17 -40.93
C GLU A 56 9.24 8.04 -40.54
N GLY A 57 9.32 7.06 -41.43
CA GLY A 57 9.87 5.75 -41.13
C GLY A 57 11.36 5.63 -41.40
N ILE A 58 11.98 4.63 -40.77
CA ILE A 58 13.05 3.83 -41.37
C ILE A 58 12.85 2.39 -40.90
N ALA A 59 12.39 1.53 -41.82
CA ALA A 59 12.56 0.10 -41.70
C ALA A 59 13.94 -0.25 -42.28
N VAL A 60 14.87 -0.71 -41.45
CA VAL A 60 16.03 -1.50 -41.89
C VAL A 60 16.19 -2.69 -40.94
N ASN A 61 15.93 -3.87 -41.50
CA ASN A 61 16.38 -5.17 -41.02
C ASN A 61 17.89 -5.18 -40.80
N GLN A 62 18.39 -5.62 -39.64
CA GLN A 62 19.67 -6.34 -39.57
C GLN A 62 19.67 -7.45 -38.52
N GLU A 63 19.93 -8.63 -39.06
CA GLU A 63 20.31 -9.91 -38.48
C GLU A 63 21.67 -9.82 -37.76
N ASN A 64 21.77 -10.53 -36.63
CA ASN A 64 22.98 -11.10 -36.01
C ASN A 64 24.33 -10.36 -36.19
N GLN A 65 24.70 -9.50 -35.22
CA GLN A 65 26.11 -9.15 -34.98
C GLN A 65 26.45 -9.02 -33.49
N GLN A 66 27.53 -9.73 -33.13
CA GLN A 66 28.29 -9.72 -31.89
C GLN A 66 28.64 -8.29 -31.41
N PRO A 67 28.66 -7.99 -30.09
CA PRO A 67 28.95 -6.64 -29.62
C PRO A 67 30.37 -6.17 -30.00
N PRO A 68 30.52 -5.00 -30.63
CA PRO A 68 31.85 -4.43 -30.91
C PRO A 68 32.52 -3.95 -29.62
N SER A 69 33.83 -4.18 -29.58
CA SER A 69 34.76 -3.77 -28.52
C SER A 69 34.69 -2.27 -28.24
N ARG A 70 34.72 -1.91 -26.94
CA ARG A 70 34.71 -0.53 -26.45
C ARG A 70 35.86 0.31 -27.02
N PRO A 71 35.63 1.56 -27.47
CA PRO A 71 36.70 2.51 -27.80
C PRO A 71 37.34 3.13 -26.53
N ASP A 72 38.65 3.38 -26.58
CA ASP A 72 39.54 3.90 -25.51
C ASP A 72 39.26 5.33 -25.00
N ASN A 73 38.09 5.90 -25.27
CA ASN A 73 37.71 7.25 -24.85
C ASN A 73 36.33 7.24 -24.17
N TYR A 74 36.20 6.44 -23.11
CA TYR A 74 35.03 6.50 -22.22
C TYR A 74 35.30 7.49 -21.08
N VAL A 75 34.75 8.70 -21.21
CA VAL A 75 34.55 9.57 -20.04
C VAL A 75 33.30 9.06 -19.33
N PRO A 76 33.39 8.60 -18.07
CA PRO A 76 32.22 8.11 -17.37
C PRO A 76 31.17 9.24 -17.25
N PRO A 77 29.87 8.94 -17.42
CA PRO A 77 28.83 9.92 -17.21
C PRO A 77 28.95 10.45 -15.78
N VAL A 78 29.00 11.78 -15.64
CA VAL A 78 28.92 12.46 -14.36
C VAL A 78 27.58 12.09 -13.74
N VAL A 79 27.62 11.17 -12.79
CA VAL A 79 26.51 10.86 -11.91
C VAL A 79 26.22 12.16 -11.18
N HIS A 80 25.15 12.85 -11.56
CA HIS A 80 24.57 13.90 -10.74
C HIS A 80 24.09 13.21 -9.48
N ARG A 81 24.94 13.16 -8.46
CA ARG A 81 24.53 12.81 -7.11
C ARG A 81 23.57 13.91 -6.71
N VAL A 82 22.27 13.62 -6.74
CA VAL A 82 21.31 14.38 -5.95
C VAL A 82 21.70 14.10 -4.51
N THR A 83 22.58 14.93 -3.97
CA THR A 83 22.75 15.07 -2.53
C THR A 83 21.41 15.59 -2.04
N VAL A 84 20.58 14.69 -1.53
CA VAL A 84 19.50 15.11 -0.63
C VAL A 84 20.22 15.60 0.62
N GLU A 85 20.51 16.91 0.66
CA GLU A 85 20.74 17.58 1.93
C GLU A 85 19.54 17.22 2.80
N ASN A 86 19.79 16.49 3.88
CA ASN A 86 18.84 16.34 4.96
C ASN A 86 18.65 17.74 5.58
N PRO A 87 17.51 18.43 5.38
CA PRO A 87 17.34 19.72 6.02
C PRO A 87 17.29 19.48 7.52
N ALA A 88 18.06 20.28 8.26
CA ALA A 88 18.05 20.31 9.71
C ALA A 88 16.60 20.40 10.25
N PRO A 89 16.31 19.80 11.43
CA PRO A 89 14.97 19.73 11.98
C PRO A 89 14.43 21.15 12.20
N SER A 90 13.58 21.57 11.26
CA SER A 90 12.89 22.84 11.33
C SER A 90 11.70 22.68 12.26
N LYS A 91 11.62 23.61 13.22
CA LYS A 91 10.53 23.81 14.18
C LYS A 91 9.14 23.58 13.54
N PRO A 92 8.16 23.04 14.30
CA PRO A 92 6.79 22.93 13.83
C PRO A 92 6.16 24.32 13.80
N GLY A 93 5.97 24.86 12.61
CA GLY A 93 5.31 26.14 12.37
C GLY A 93 4.80 26.22 10.94
N GLU A 94 3.48 26.16 10.83
CA GLU A 94 2.64 26.51 9.68
C GLU A 94 2.63 25.59 8.45
N ALA A 95 1.48 24.93 8.36
CA ALA A 95 0.98 24.18 7.23
C ALA A 95 0.80 25.04 5.98
N GLN A 96 1.35 24.58 4.86
CA GLN A 96 0.76 24.81 3.54
C GLN A 96 0.97 23.56 2.67
N SER A 97 -0.08 22.76 2.50
CA SER A 97 -0.25 21.97 1.27
C SER A 97 -1.55 22.43 0.63
N ALA A 98 -1.42 23.37 -0.31
CA ALA A 98 -2.45 23.63 -1.30
C ALA A 98 -2.46 22.46 -2.29
N GLY A 99 -3.61 21.79 -2.42
CA GLY A 99 -3.79 20.75 -3.44
C GLY A 99 -4.98 19.84 -3.15
N VAL A 100 -6.03 20.02 -3.96
CA VAL A 100 -7.25 19.21 -4.13
C VAL A 100 -8.41 19.60 -3.24
N ASP A 101 -9.46 20.08 -3.91
CA ASP A 101 -10.76 20.50 -3.39
C ASP A 101 -11.35 19.52 -2.37
N ALA A 102 -11.24 19.90 -1.10
CA ALA A 102 -11.98 19.26 -0.04
C ALA A 102 -13.32 19.98 0.11
N THR A 103 -14.33 19.53 -0.64
CA THR A 103 -15.75 19.87 -0.42
C THR A 103 -16.28 19.15 0.84
N GLY A 104 -15.44 19.02 1.87
CA GLY A 104 -15.72 18.40 3.15
C GLY A 104 -15.61 19.44 4.25
N GLY A 105 -16.35 19.25 5.35
CA GLY A 105 -16.19 20.12 6.52
C GLY A 105 -14.76 19.98 7.10
N PRO A 106 -14.24 20.97 7.83
CA PRO A 106 -12.87 20.93 8.37
C PRO A 106 -12.60 19.71 9.26
N VAL A 107 -13.62 19.19 9.94
CA VAL A 107 -13.50 17.95 10.77
C VAL A 107 -13.58 16.68 9.92
N GLU A 108 -14.30 16.70 8.81
CA GLU A 108 -14.33 15.58 7.87
C GLU A 108 -12.95 15.38 7.22
N ASP A 109 -12.30 16.47 6.84
CA ASP A 109 -10.97 16.42 6.26
C ASP A 109 -9.91 15.98 7.26
N ALA A 110 -10.03 16.42 8.52
CA ALA A 110 -9.17 15.98 9.60
C ALA A 110 -9.32 14.47 9.85
N TRP A 111 -10.56 13.96 9.90
CA TRP A 111 -10.83 12.53 10.02
C TRP A 111 -10.26 11.73 8.83
N LYS A 112 -10.46 12.18 7.59
CA LYS A 112 -9.88 11.54 6.40
C LYS A 112 -8.36 11.47 6.47
N LYS A 113 -7.69 12.57 6.83
CA LYS A 113 -6.22 12.59 7.01
C LYS A 113 -5.76 11.65 8.12
N ALA A 114 -6.47 11.59 9.25
CA ALA A 114 -6.15 10.65 10.32
C ALA A 114 -6.27 9.20 9.84
N LYS A 115 -7.31 8.88 9.07
CA LYS A 115 -7.50 7.56 8.45
C LYS A 115 -6.37 7.20 7.47
N GLU A 116 -5.99 8.12 6.58
CA GLU A 116 -4.85 7.93 5.66
C GLU A 116 -3.54 7.71 6.43
N TYR A 117 -3.36 8.41 7.55
CA TYR A 117 -2.18 8.25 8.39
C TYR A 117 -2.12 6.87 9.06
N VAL A 118 -3.25 6.34 9.55
CA VAL A 118 -3.35 4.96 10.05
C VAL A 118 -3.02 3.95 8.95
N GLU A 119 -3.52 4.17 7.74
CA GLU A 119 -3.24 3.30 6.60
C GLU A 119 -1.75 3.31 6.23
N LEU A 120 -1.13 4.49 6.20
CA LEU A 120 0.31 4.64 5.96
C LEU A 120 1.15 3.89 7.01
N LEU A 121 0.81 4.04 8.30
CA LEU A 121 1.50 3.33 9.38
C LEU A 121 1.29 1.81 9.30
N THR A 122 0.11 1.37 8.89
CA THR A 122 -0.18 -0.05 8.68
C THR A 122 0.65 -0.62 7.53
N LEU A 123 0.77 0.11 6.42
CA LEU A 123 1.62 -0.27 5.31
C LEU A 123 3.10 -0.36 5.74
N LYS A 124 3.57 0.63 6.52
CA LYS A 124 4.92 0.60 7.10
C LYS A 124 5.12 -0.61 7.99
N MET A 125 4.15 -0.93 8.86
CA MET A 125 4.21 -2.10 9.74
C MET A 125 4.37 -3.40 8.93
N ASN A 126 3.58 -3.56 7.87
CA ASN A 126 3.68 -4.72 6.99
C ASN A 126 5.05 -4.81 6.28
N ALA A 127 5.57 -3.69 5.80
CA ALA A 127 6.89 -3.64 5.16
C ALA A 127 8.01 -3.97 6.16
N LEU A 128 7.93 -3.50 7.40
CA LEU A 128 8.89 -3.83 8.46
C LEU A 128 8.85 -5.32 8.78
N TRP A 129 7.66 -5.93 8.89
CA TRP A 129 7.54 -7.37 9.10
C TRP A 129 8.16 -8.18 7.95
N GLN A 130 7.92 -7.78 6.70
CA GLN A 130 8.55 -8.43 5.54
C GLN A 130 10.08 -8.37 5.61
N GLN A 131 10.63 -7.21 5.95
CA GLN A 131 12.07 -7.05 6.11
C GLN A 131 12.60 -7.88 7.28
N PHE A 132 11.90 -7.92 8.41
CA PHE A 132 12.29 -8.70 9.58
C PHE A 132 12.46 -10.19 9.25
N TYR A 133 11.52 -10.77 8.50
CA TYR A 133 11.59 -12.17 8.09
C TYR A 133 12.55 -12.41 6.92
N GLY A 134 12.80 -11.40 6.08
CA GLY A 134 13.73 -11.49 4.95
C GLY A 134 15.21 -11.42 5.34
N LEU A 135 15.53 -10.87 6.52
CA LEU A 135 16.91 -10.73 6.97
C LEU A 135 17.43 -11.97 7.71
N THR A 136 18.75 -12.15 7.66
CA THR A 136 19.47 -13.23 8.37
C THR A 136 20.37 -12.72 9.49
N ASP A 137 20.82 -11.46 9.41
CA ASP A 137 21.67 -10.83 10.43
C ASP A 137 20.89 -10.44 11.69
N ALA A 138 21.44 -10.79 12.85
CA ALA A 138 20.82 -10.54 14.16
C ALA A 138 20.79 -9.04 14.53
N ARG A 139 21.88 -8.30 14.24
CA ARG A 139 21.94 -6.87 14.61
C ARG A 139 20.92 -6.05 13.84
N THR A 140 20.79 -6.33 12.55
CA THR A 140 19.79 -5.65 11.71
C THR A 140 18.36 -6.03 12.12
N LYS A 141 18.13 -7.28 12.55
CA LYS A 141 16.83 -7.70 13.12
C LYS A 141 16.47 -6.95 14.38
N ASP A 142 17.41 -6.72 15.30
CA ASP A 142 17.16 -5.97 16.53
C ASP A 142 16.73 -4.52 16.21
N SER A 143 17.37 -3.88 15.23
CA SER A 143 16.98 -2.55 14.74
C SER A 143 15.55 -2.54 14.19
N ILE A 144 15.21 -3.52 13.35
CA ILE A 144 13.86 -3.60 12.77
C ILE A 144 12.82 -3.92 13.86
N GLN A 145 13.16 -4.76 14.83
CA GLN A 145 12.28 -5.05 15.95
C GLN A 145 11.98 -3.80 16.78
N LEU A 146 12.97 -2.95 17.01
CA LEU A 146 12.76 -1.64 17.63
C LEU A 146 11.83 -0.77 16.78
N GLU A 147 12.08 -0.65 15.47
CA GLU A 147 11.22 0.12 14.56
C GLU A 147 9.78 -0.42 14.50
N ILE A 148 9.60 -1.74 14.59
CA ILE A 148 8.28 -2.38 14.69
C ILE A 148 7.58 -1.91 15.97
N SER A 149 8.26 -1.94 17.11
CA SER A 149 7.65 -1.47 18.38
C SER A 149 7.27 0.01 18.34
N GLU A 150 8.14 0.87 17.81
CA GLU A 150 7.86 2.30 17.66
C GLU A 150 6.69 2.57 16.69
N THR A 151 6.63 1.83 15.59
CA THR A 151 5.55 1.96 14.60
C THR A 151 4.24 1.47 15.18
N TYR A 152 4.27 0.42 16.01
CA TYR A 152 3.08 -0.09 16.71
C TYR A 152 2.50 0.94 17.68
N GLU A 153 3.34 1.58 18.49
CA GLU A 153 2.89 2.65 19.38
C GLU A 153 2.29 3.84 18.61
N LYS A 154 2.89 4.22 17.49
CA LYS A 154 2.36 5.28 16.62
C LYS A 154 1.01 4.89 16.01
N LEU A 155 0.85 3.63 15.62
CA LEU A 155 -0.40 3.12 15.07
C LEU A 155 -1.51 3.18 16.10
N LEU A 156 -1.26 2.75 17.34
CA LEU A 156 -2.24 2.84 18.43
C LEU A 156 -2.69 4.29 18.65
N LYS A 157 -1.76 5.24 18.73
CA LYS A 157 -2.08 6.67 18.90
C LYS A 157 -2.84 7.22 17.70
N ALA A 158 -2.44 6.87 16.48
CA ALA A 158 -3.12 7.31 15.27
C ALA A 158 -4.56 6.76 15.18
N GLN A 159 -4.76 5.52 15.62
CA GLN A 159 -6.08 4.89 15.68
C GLN A 159 -6.97 5.55 16.73
N GLU A 160 -6.43 5.90 17.89
CA GLU A 160 -7.15 6.67 18.91
C GLU A 160 -7.58 8.05 18.36
N GLU A 161 -6.68 8.76 17.69
CA GLU A 161 -7.01 10.05 17.05
C GLU A 161 -8.07 9.91 15.95
N GLU A 162 -8.01 8.85 15.13
CA GLU A 162 -9.05 8.55 14.13
C GLU A 162 -10.41 8.33 14.79
N THR A 163 -10.46 7.54 15.87
CA THR A 163 -11.70 7.31 16.62
C THR A 163 -12.24 8.59 17.25
N ARG A 164 -11.36 9.44 17.81
CA ARG A 164 -11.77 10.73 18.38
C ARG A 164 -12.38 11.65 17.31
N LEU A 165 -11.70 11.79 16.17
CA LEU A 165 -12.17 12.63 15.07
C LEU A 165 -13.47 12.10 14.45
N ARG A 166 -13.63 10.78 14.41
CA ARG A 166 -14.87 10.14 13.99
C ARG A 166 -16.04 10.48 14.92
N GLU A 167 -15.84 10.39 16.23
CA GLU A 167 -16.86 10.75 17.22
C GLU A 167 -17.22 12.25 17.15
N GLU A 168 -16.23 13.12 16.94
CA GLU A 168 -16.44 14.56 16.74
C GLU A 168 -17.27 14.85 15.47
N TYR A 169 -17.00 14.11 14.37
CA TYR A 169 -17.75 14.21 13.13
C TYR A 169 -19.21 13.73 13.29
N GLU A 170 -19.40 12.57 13.92
CA GLU A 170 -20.74 12.01 14.20
C GLU A 170 -21.54 12.94 15.13
N SER A 171 -20.89 13.54 16.13
CA SER A 171 -21.49 14.53 17.03
C SER A 171 -21.96 15.78 16.29
N GLN A 172 -21.18 16.28 15.33
CA GLN A 172 -21.59 17.41 14.50
C GLN A 172 -22.79 17.07 13.61
N ILE A 173 -22.82 15.88 13.03
CA ILE A 173 -23.97 15.41 12.26
C ILE A 173 -25.21 15.33 13.15
N ASN A 174 -25.08 14.79 14.35
CA ASN A 174 -26.19 14.64 15.29
C ASN A 174 -26.71 15.99 15.79
N GLN A 175 -25.83 16.95 16.06
CA GLN A 175 -26.21 18.32 16.40
C GLN A 175 -26.96 19.01 15.25
N LYS A 176 -26.45 18.90 14.01
CA LYS A 176 -27.13 19.44 12.81
C LYS A 176 -28.54 18.84 12.66
N LYS A 177 -28.66 17.51 12.75
CA LYS A 177 -29.95 16.80 12.71
C LYS A 177 -30.90 17.24 13.82
N SER A 178 -30.39 17.44 15.05
CA SER A 178 -31.21 17.91 16.18
C SER A 178 -31.63 19.38 16.04
N SER A 179 -30.83 20.21 15.38
CA SER A 179 -31.17 21.62 15.09
C SER A 179 -32.13 21.79 13.91
N GLU A 180 -32.11 20.85 12.96
CA GLU A 180 -32.98 20.84 11.78
C GLU A 180 -34.34 20.18 12.08
N ALA A 181 -34.43 19.35 13.12
CA ALA A 181 -35.69 18.80 13.59
C ALA A 181 -36.64 19.96 13.97
N PRO A 182 -37.81 20.11 13.30
CA PRO A 182 -38.71 21.22 13.59
C PRO A 182 -39.20 21.12 15.03
N GLN A 183 -39.08 22.21 15.77
CA GLN A 183 -39.66 22.36 17.10
C GLN A 183 -41.19 22.27 16.97
N ILE A 184 -41.76 21.08 17.16
CA ILE A 184 -43.22 20.89 17.17
C ILE A 184 -43.72 21.31 18.55
N TRP A 185 -44.07 22.59 18.69
CA TRP A 185 -44.77 23.11 19.86
C TRP A 185 -46.26 22.78 19.71
N ILE A 186 -46.70 21.73 20.41
CA ILE A 186 -48.14 21.47 20.60
C ILE A 186 -48.63 22.46 21.67
N LYS A 187 -49.64 23.25 21.32
CA LYS A 187 -50.37 24.20 22.21
C LYS A 187 -51.56 23.53 22.86
#